data_AF-A0A484GKX5-F1
#
_entry.id   AF-A0A484GKX5-F1
#
_cell.length_a   1.000
_cell.length_b   1.000
_cell.length_c   1.000
_cell.angle_alpha   90.00
_cell.angle_beta   90.00
_cell.angle_gamma   90.00
#
_symmetry.space_group_name_H-M   'P 1'
#
loop_
_entity.id
_entity.type
_entity.pdbx_description
1 polymer ?
#
loop_
_entity_poly.entity_id
_entity_poly.type
_entity_poly.pdbx_seq_one_letter_code
_entity_poly.pdbx_strand_id
1 'polypeptide(L)'
;VTTLVNCPQNPSNRKKGRSKRARVLLASVEEATWNLLDKGEKIAQEATVLKEELTGALEDVRKESEALKVSAESFADDPCYLPKREAVVQAARALLAAVTRLLILADMIDVMCLLQHVSAVSK
;
A
#
# COMPACT_ATOMS: atom_id res chain seq x y z
N VAL A 1 -9.17 0.07 -0.02
CA VAL A 1 -8.74 -1.04 0.87
C VAL A 1 -9.87 -1.51 1.80
N THR A 2 -10.41 -0.66 2.67
CA THR A 2 -11.47 -1.04 3.64
C THR A 2 -12.76 -1.58 3.02
N THR A 3 -13.06 -1.19 1.78
CA THR A 3 -14.21 -1.67 0.99
C THR A 3 -14.08 -3.11 0.48
N LEU A 4 -12.85 -3.62 0.28
CA LEU A 4 -12.62 -5.05 0.01
C LEU A 4 -12.89 -5.90 1.25
N VAL A 5 -12.66 -5.32 2.43
CA VAL A 5 -12.69 -6.01 3.73
C VAL A 5 -14.11 -6.13 4.28
N ASN A 6 -15.06 -5.31 3.82
CA ASN A 6 -16.39 -5.18 4.38
C ASN A 6 -17.43 -6.07 3.68
N CYS A 7 -17.40 -7.39 3.95
CA CYS A 7 -18.46 -8.33 3.57
C CYS A 7 -19.16 -8.90 4.83
N PRO A 8 -20.49 -9.15 4.78
CA PRO A 8 -21.30 -9.55 5.93
C PRO A 8 -20.84 -10.87 6.55
N GLN A 9 -20.97 -10.98 7.88
CA GLN A 9 -20.46 -12.09 8.71
C GLN A 9 -21.14 -13.46 8.47
N ASN A 10 -22.27 -13.53 7.75
CA ASN A 10 -22.97 -14.78 7.43
C ASN A 10 -22.84 -15.14 5.94
N PRO A 11 -21.82 -15.93 5.54
CA PRO A 11 -21.74 -16.47 4.19
C PRO A 11 -22.77 -17.59 3.98
N SER A 12 -23.45 -17.60 2.83
CA SER A 12 -24.34 -18.70 2.46
C SER A 12 -23.54 -19.92 1.99
N ASN A 13 -23.94 -21.14 2.35
CA ASN A 13 -23.30 -22.41 1.92
C ASN A 13 -23.44 -22.74 0.41
N ARG A 14 -24.05 -21.87 -0.40
CA ARG A 14 -24.06 -22.05 -1.86
C ARG A 14 -22.68 -21.68 -2.41
N LYS A 15 -22.15 -22.48 -3.33
CA LYS A 15 -20.98 -22.11 -4.17
C LYS A 15 -21.30 -20.77 -4.85
N LYS A 16 -20.83 -19.67 -4.27
CA LYS A 16 -20.91 -18.35 -4.88
C LYS A 16 -19.80 -18.30 -5.92
N GLY A 17 -20.18 -18.06 -7.18
CA GLY A 17 -19.23 -17.90 -8.27
C GLY A 17 -18.30 -16.70 -8.04
N ARG A 18 -17.33 -16.54 -8.95
CA ARG A 18 -16.30 -15.48 -8.92
C ARG A 18 -16.91 -14.09 -8.72
N SER A 19 -16.32 -13.30 -7.81
CA SER A 19 -16.79 -11.93 -7.55
C SER A 19 -16.21 -10.95 -8.56
N LYS A 20 -17.05 -10.45 -9.49
CA LYS A 20 -16.67 -9.36 -10.41
C LYS A 20 -16.28 -8.09 -9.65
N ARG A 21 -16.95 -7.80 -8.53
CA ARG A 21 -16.72 -6.60 -7.72
C ARG A 21 -15.38 -6.63 -6.99
N ALA A 22 -14.93 -7.80 -6.52
CA ALA A 22 -13.62 -7.95 -5.88
C ALA A 22 -12.48 -7.65 -6.86
N ARG A 23 -12.60 -8.09 -8.11
CA ARG A 23 -11.61 -7.83 -9.17
C ARG A 23 -11.51 -6.34 -9.53
N VAL A 24 -12.64 -5.65 -9.67
CA VAL A 24 -12.66 -4.20 -9.92
C VAL A 24 -11.99 -3.44 -8.78
N LEU A 25 -12.31 -3.80 -7.53
CA LEU A 25 -11.71 -3.16 -6.36
C LEU A 25 -10.20 -3.43 -6.25
N LEU A 26 -9.74 -4.62 -6.63
CA LEU A 26 -8.31 -4.93 -6.69
C LEU A 26 -7.61 -4.05 -7.73
N ALA A 27 -8.15 -3.94 -8.95
CA ALA A 27 -7.58 -3.10 -10.00
C ALA A 27 -7.43 -1.64 -9.57
N SER A 28 -8.44 -1.06 -8.90
CA SER A 28 -8.34 0.31 -8.37
C SER A 28 -7.28 0.46 -7.28
N VAL A 29 -7.05 -0.58 -6.47
CA VAL A 29 -5.98 -0.57 -5.45
C VAL A 29 -4.61 -0.67 -6.12
N GLU A 30 -4.45 -1.55 -7.10
CA GLU A 30 -3.20 -1.67 -7.87
C GLU A 30 -2.85 -0.36 -8.58
N GLU A 31 -3.82 0.28 -9.24
CA GLU A 31 -3.63 1.57 -9.89
C GLU A 31 -3.20 2.66 -8.88
N ALA A 32 -3.86 2.72 -7.73
CA ALA A 32 -3.50 3.68 -6.67
C ALA A 32 -2.09 3.43 -6.13
N THR A 33 -1.72 2.17 -5.88
CA THR A 33 -0.38 1.82 -5.40
C THR A 33 0.70 2.09 -6.43
N TRP A 34 0.43 1.81 -7.71
CA TRP A 34 1.36 2.11 -8.80
C TRP A 34 1.60 3.61 -8.93
N ASN A 35 0.53 4.42 -8.90
CA ASN A 35 0.65 5.88 -8.93
C ASN A 35 1.44 6.43 -7.74
N LEU A 36 1.32 5.81 -6.56
CA LEU A 36 2.11 6.18 -5.38
C LEU A 36 3.59 5.84 -5.56
N LEU A 37 3.90 4.66 -6.09
CA LEU A 37 5.28 4.22 -6.34
C LEU A 37 5.96 5.09 -7.42
N ASP A 38 5.29 5.37 -8.53
CA ASP A 38 5.82 6.23 -9.61
C ASP A 38 6.15 7.64 -9.11
N LYS A 39 5.27 8.23 -8.30
CA LYS A 39 5.54 9.53 -7.68
C LYS A 39 6.66 9.44 -6.64
N GLY A 40 6.65 8.41 -5.80
CA GLY A 40 7.65 8.18 -4.77
C GLY A 40 9.06 8.00 -5.35
N GLU A 41 9.22 7.28 -6.46
CA GLU A 41 10.50 7.10 -7.13
C GLU A 41 11.06 8.42 -7.68
N LYS A 42 10.21 9.27 -8.27
CA LYS A 42 10.62 10.60 -8.73
C LYS A 42 11.13 11.46 -7.57
N ILE A 43 10.40 11.46 -6.45
CA ILE A 43 10.81 12.17 -5.23
C ILE A 43 12.12 11.60 -4.68
N ALA A 44 12.29 10.27 -4.68
CA ALA A 44 13.52 9.63 -4.20
C ALA A 44 14.74 9.89 -5.09
N GLN A 45 14.53 10.15 -6.39
CA GLN A 45 15.62 10.58 -7.28
C GLN A 45 16.12 11.99 -6.95
N GLU A 46 15.21 12.89 -6.56
CA GLU A 46 15.49 14.28 -6.20
C GLU A 46 15.98 14.43 -4.74
N ALA A 47 15.69 13.46 -3.88
CA ALA A 47 16.10 13.48 -2.48
C ALA A 47 17.63 13.49 -2.32
N THR A 48 18.12 14.52 -1.62
CA THR A 48 19.55 14.68 -1.28
C THR A 48 19.91 14.10 0.08
N VAL A 49 18.89 13.78 0.89
CA VAL A 49 19.00 13.32 2.29
C VAL A 49 18.12 12.08 2.46
N LEU A 50 18.61 11.09 3.21
CA LEU A 50 17.90 9.83 3.52
C LEU A 50 17.36 9.08 2.27
N LYS A 51 18.09 9.16 1.15
CA LYS A 51 17.71 8.55 -0.13
C LYS A 51 17.62 7.02 -0.04
N GLU A 52 18.56 6.39 0.66
CA GLU A 52 18.58 4.94 0.81
C GLU A 52 17.38 4.44 1.62
N GLU A 53 17.03 5.15 2.69
CA GLU A 53 15.89 4.86 3.54
C GLU A 53 14.57 5.05 2.80
N LEU A 54 14.45 6.13 2.02
CA LEU A 54 13.27 6.39 1.19
C LEU A 54 13.11 5.34 0.09
N THR A 55 14.20 4.96 -0.57
CA THR A 55 14.21 3.89 -1.58
C THR A 55 13.84 2.55 -0.96
N GLY A 56 14.40 2.22 0.21
CA GLY A 56 14.05 1.00 0.94
C GLY A 56 12.57 0.95 1.33
N ALA A 57 11.99 2.07 1.76
CA ALA A 57 10.56 2.15 2.06
C ALA A 57 9.67 1.98 0.81
N LEU A 58 10.11 2.45 -0.36
CA LEU A 58 9.41 2.21 -1.63
C LEU A 58 9.45 0.73 -2.03
N GLU A 59 10.59 0.05 -1.85
CA GLU A 59 10.69 -1.40 -2.09
C GLU A 59 9.79 -2.20 -1.15
N ASP A 60 9.70 -1.80 0.13
CA ASP A 60 8.78 -2.43 1.08
C ASP A 60 7.32 -2.27 0.62
N VAL A 61 6.92 -1.07 0.18
CA VAL A 61 5.57 -0.85 -0.38
C VAL A 61 5.32 -1.72 -1.61
N ARG A 62 6.31 -1.85 -2.51
CA ARG A 62 6.20 -2.72 -3.69
C ARG A 62 6.01 -4.18 -3.30
N LYS A 63 6.79 -4.68 -2.34
CA LYS A 63 6.71 -6.05 -1.84
C LYS A 63 5.35 -6.35 -1.22
N GLU A 64 4.86 -5.47 -0.34
CA GLU A 64 3.56 -5.65 0.31
C GLU A 64 2.39 -5.51 -0.68
N SER A 65 2.54 -4.70 -1.73
CA SER A 65 1.57 -4.59 -2.82
C SER A 65 1.42 -5.91 -3.58
N GLU A 66 2.53 -6.57 -3.91
CA GLU A 66 2.51 -7.86 -4.59
C GLU A 66 1.87 -8.94 -3.70
N ALA A 67 2.19 -8.95 -2.40
CA ALA A 67 1.57 -9.86 -1.44
C ALA A 67 0.04 -9.66 -1.34
N LEU A 68 -0.42 -8.40 -1.35
CA LEU A 68 -1.85 -8.08 -1.38
C LEU A 68 -2.50 -8.55 -2.68
N LYS A 69 -1.85 -8.35 -3.82
CA LYS A 69 -2.36 -8.80 -5.12
C LYS A 69 -2.62 -10.31 -5.13
N VAL A 70 -1.60 -11.11 -4.81
CA VAL A 70 -1.72 -12.58 -4.77
C VAL A 70 -2.83 -13.03 -3.82
N SER A 71 -2.90 -12.41 -2.64
CA SER A 71 -3.94 -12.72 -1.65
C SER A 71 -5.34 -12.34 -2.16
N ALA A 72 -5.47 -11.19 -2.82
CA ALA A 72 -6.73 -10.67 -3.33
C ALA A 72 -7.24 -11.43 -4.56
N GLU A 73 -6.37 -11.88 -5.45
CA GLU A 73 -6.71 -12.77 -6.57
C GLU A 73 -7.26 -14.11 -6.04
N SER A 74 -6.55 -14.72 -5.09
CA SER A 74 -6.98 -15.95 -4.42
C SER A 74 -8.34 -15.81 -3.74
N PHE A 75 -8.61 -14.66 -3.12
CA PHE A 75 -9.90 -14.31 -2.52
C PHE A 75 -11.00 -14.02 -3.54
N ALA A 76 -10.70 -13.37 -4.67
CA ALA A 76 -11.67 -13.04 -5.71
C ALA A 76 -12.27 -14.31 -6.35
N ASP A 77 -11.50 -15.39 -6.38
CA ASP A 77 -11.94 -16.70 -6.86
C ASP A 77 -12.80 -17.48 -5.86
N ASP A 78 -12.64 -17.26 -4.56
CA ASP A 78 -13.49 -17.84 -3.51
C ASP A 78 -13.72 -16.87 -2.33
N PRO A 79 -14.68 -15.94 -2.46
CA PRO A 79 -14.89 -14.86 -1.49
C PRO A 79 -15.56 -15.30 -0.19
N CYS A 80 -16.03 -16.54 -0.08
CA CYS A 80 -16.66 -17.08 1.13
C CYS A 80 -15.70 -17.87 2.01
N TYR A 81 -14.48 -18.11 1.55
CA TYR A 81 -13.47 -18.82 2.32
C TYR A 81 -12.78 -17.87 3.31
N LEU A 82 -13.13 -18.02 4.60
CA LEU A 82 -12.68 -17.13 5.68
C LEU A 82 -11.15 -16.98 5.77
N PRO A 83 -10.33 -18.04 5.64
CA PRO A 83 -8.87 -17.88 5.69
C PRO A 83 -8.29 -17.01 4.57
N LYS A 84 -8.85 -17.10 3.34
CA LYS A 84 -8.45 -16.22 2.22
C LYS A 84 -8.83 -14.76 2.48
N ARG A 85 -9.99 -14.53 3.11
CA ARG A 85 -10.40 -13.19 3.53
C ARG A 85 -9.40 -12.63 4.54
N GLU A 86 -9.06 -13.39 5.57
CA GLU A 86 -8.11 -12.97 6.60
C GLU A 86 -6.73 -12.66 6.03
N ALA A 87 -6.24 -13.48 5.09
CA ALA A 87 -5.00 -13.23 4.38
C ALA A 87 -5.01 -11.88 3.63
N VAL A 88 -6.11 -11.55 2.94
CA VAL A 88 -6.27 -10.24 2.28
C VAL A 88 -6.25 -9.10 3.29
N VAL A 89 -6.92 -9.25 4.43
CA VAL A 89 -6.93 -8.21 5.47
C VAL A 89 -5.53 -7.98 6.04
N GLN A 90 -4.77 -9.05 6.28
CA GLN A 90 -3.40 -8.95 6.78
C GLN A 90 -2.47 -8.28 5.76
N ALA A 91 -2.51 -8.72 4.50
CA ALA A 91 -1.71 -8.11 3.43
C ALA A 91 -2.08 -6.63 3.22
N ALA A 92 -3.37 -6.29 3.31
CA ALA A 92 -3.84 -4.92 3.25
C ALA A 92 -3.32 -4.05 4.40
N ARG A 93 -3.29 -4.58 5.63
CA ARG A 93 -2.72 -3.88 6.79
C ARG A 93 -1.22 -3.69 6.64
N ALA A 94 -0.50 -4.71 6.17
CA ALA A 94 0.94 -4.63 5.93
C ALA A 94 1.27 -3.56 4.88
N LEU A 95 0.53 -3.51 3.77
CA LEU A 95 0.68 -2.46 2.76
C LEU A 95 0.43 -1.05 3.35
N LEU A 96 -0.62 -0.88 4.15
CA LEU A 96 -0.89 0.41 4.80
C LEU A 96 0.22 0.80 5.79
N ALA A 97 0.79 -0.16 6.51
CA ALA A 97 1.92 0.09 7.41
C ALA A 97 3.18 0.51 6.65
N ALA A 98 3.51 -0.16 5.53
CA ALA A 98 4.62 0.21 4.67
C ALA A 98 4.45 1.62 4.08
N VAL A 99 3.24 1.95 3.59
CA VAL A 99 2.91 3.29 3.10
C VAL A 99 3.03 4.33 4.21
N THR A 100 2.60 4.01 5.43
CA THR A 100 2.70 4.93 6.58
C THR A 100 4.15 5.22 6.91
N ARG A 101 5.02 4.19 6.91
CA ARG A 101 6.46 4.36 7.12
C ARG A 101 7.10 5.23 6.04
N LEU A 102 6.73 5.02 4.78
CA LEU A 102 7.19 5.85 3.65
C LEU A 102 6.83 7.33 3.86
N LEU A 103 5.58 7.62 4.25
CA LEU A 103 5.12 8.99 4.46
C LEU A 103 5.79 9.68 5.65
N ILE A 104 6.06 8.94 6.73
CA ILE A 104 6.82 9.48 7.88
C ILE A 104 8.25 9.83 7.46
N LEU A 105 8.90 8.98 6.67
CA LEU A 105 10.25 9.28 6.16
C LEU A 105 10.26 10.50 5.25
N ALA A 106 9.26 10.65 4.36
CA ALA A 106 9.13 11.83 3.52
C ALA A 106 8.98 13.11 4.36
N ASP A 107 8.13 13.10 5.39
CA ASP A 107 7.96 14.24 6.30
C ASP A 107 9.27 14.61 7.04
N MET A 108 10.04 13.61 7.47
CA MET A 108 11.36 13.86 8.08
C MET A 108 12.32 14.54 7.10
N ILE A 109 12.34 14.12 5.83
CA ILE A 109 13.17 14.72 4.79
C ILE A 109 12.78 16.19 4.56
N ASP A 110 11.48 16.48 4.50
CA ASP A 110 10.98 17.85 4.33
C ASP A 110 11.42 18.76 5.49
N VAL A 111 11.32 18.29 6.73
CA VAL A 111 11.80 19.03 7.92
C VAL A 111 13.32 19.26 7.86
N MET A 112 14.11 18.26 7.46
CA MET A 112 15.55 18.40 7.34
C MET A 112 15.94 19.43 6.27
N CYS A 113 15.26 19.42 5.12
CA CYS A 113 15.47 20.40 4.06
C CYS A 113 15.12 21.83 4.53
N LEU A 114 14.00 21.99 5.24
CA LEU A 114 13.59 23.27 5.80
C LEU A 114 14.63 23.82 6.80
N LEU A 115 15.12 22.96 7.70
CA LEU A 115 16.14 23.35 8.69
C LEU A 115 17.46 23.77 8.04
N GLN A 116 17.87 23.16 6.93
CA GLN A 116 19.06 23.55 6.17
C GLN A 116 18.91 24.97 5.62
N HIS A 117 17.76 25.29 5.03
CA HIS A 117 17.49 26.63 4.49
C HIS A 117 17.38 27.70 5.59
N VAL A 118 16.69 27.42 6.70
CA VAL A 118 16.61 28.35 7.84
C VAL A 118 18.00 28.64 8.41
N SER A 119 18.83 27.61 8.55
CA SER A 119 20.21 27.75 9.05
C SER A 119 21.12 28.52 8.10
N ALA A 120 20.88 28.44 6.79
CA ALA A 120 21.62 29.19 5.79
C ALA A 120 21.31 30.70 5.82
N VAL A 121 20.07 31.07 6.14
CA VAL A 121 19.61 32.47 6.23
C VAL A 121 19.99 33.12 7.57
N SER A 122 20.11 32.32 8.63
CA SER A 122 20.51 32.81 9.96
C SER A 122 22.03 33.05 10.14
N LYS A 123 22.82 32.82 9.08
CA LYS A 123 24.25 33.17 9.00
C LYS A 123 24.45 34.49 8.29
#